data_AF-A0AAU0HED9-F1
#
_entry.id   AF-A0AAU0HED9-F1
#
_cell.length_a   1.000
_cell.length_b   1.000
_cell.length_c   1.000
_cell.angle_alpha   90.00
_cell.angle_beta   90.00
_cell.angle_gamma   90.00
#
_symmetry.space_group_name_H-M   'P 1'
#
loop_
_entity.id
_entity.type
_entity.pdbx_description
1 polymer ?
#
loop_
_entity_poly.entity_id
_entity_poly.type
_entity_poly.pdbx_seq_one_letter_code
_entity_poly.pdbx_strand_id
1 'polypeptide(L)'
;MKNFLLTGVATMVLVACTTDKTPPTEIQAISREEAVGLPSPQRMSNALAASPAMVTPPPEMQDTSRFDNGDDNPVKLVSEEPVSTFSADVDTASYSVMRRQLNRGQLPASEAIRTEELINYFDYDYAQGTKEEPFKPSVWVTPTPWSDKTELMHMGVKGYDVQPTEEPDANIVLLLDVSGSMSADDKLPLLKKAMGVLVDQLDEDDRVSIVTYAGRTGVVLKPTPGSKKREIMAALDILGAAGSTAGAAGLSLAYSLAEENFDEDKVNRIILATDGDFNIGISSDESLEDLVVRQRDKGIYLSVLGFGMYNLNDQMMQRIAQNGNGVAAYIDTLDEARKVLGREFKSSVFPIAEDLKFQIEFNQAQVSEYRLIGYQTRILDREDFNNDQVDAGDIGSGHTVTALYEITRAGQTGMIDPLRYDDAAVKPDPSAELAFLKIRYKAPGEDESTLRTKAIQPSVVLDSLEAAPDDVRFAAAVAAMGEKLSGTGHADDYPWADLIDLALGARGNDPYGDRVGFVNLARAAAKLSGQEAD
;
A
#
# COMPACT_ATOMS: atom_id res chain seq x y z
N MET A 1 5.96 -69.25 9.90
CA MET A 1 7.23 -69.84 10.37
C MET A 1 7.78 -68.98 11.50
N LYS A 2 8.10 -69.62 12.63
CA LYS A 2 8.88 -69.15 13.80
C LYS A 2 8.29 -68.09 14.74
N ASN A 3 7.92 -68.59 15.93
CA ASN A 3 7.81 -67.92 17.23
C ASN A 3 9.09 -67.15 17.62
N PHE A 4 8.95 -66.09 18.43
CA PHE A 4 9.76 -65.92 19.66
C PHE A 4 9.04 -64.99 20.68
N LEU A 5 8.82 -65.53 21.89
CA LEU A 5 8.48 -64.83 23.14
C LEU A 5 9.75 -64.25 23.77
N LEU A 6 9.66 -63.13 24.50
CA LEU A 6 10.39 -62.85 25.76
C LEU A 6 9.80 -61.56 26.40
N THR A 7 8.97 -61.58 27.46
CA THR A 7 9.20 -61.60 28.94
C THR A 7 10.11 -60.54 29.59
N GLY A 8 9.51 -59.73 30.49
CA GLY A 8 10.06 -59.14 31.74
C GLY A 8 10.98 -57.91 31.59
N VAL A 9 10.99 -56.88 32.44
CA VAL A 9 10.69 -56.78 33.88
C VAL A 9 10.39 -55.31 34.23
N ALA A 10 9.39 -55.09 35.10
CA ALA A 10 9.10 -53.83 35.79
C ALA A 10 9.84 -53.78 37.13
N THR A 11 10.45 -52.64 37.47
CA THR A 11 10.93 -52.38 38.84
C THR A 11 10.44 -51.03 39.33
N MET A 12 9.64 -51.13 40.37
CA MET A 12 9.03 -50.11 41.22
C MET A 12 10.07 -49.66 42.27
N VAL A 13 10.23 -48.35 42.52
CA VAL A 13 10.95 -47.85 43.70
C VAL A 13 10.00 -46.94 44.48
N LEU A 14 9.74 -47.35 45.73
CA LEU A 14 8.88 -46.70 46.70
C LEU A 14 9.74 -45.93 47.72
N VAL A 15 9.15 -44.86 48.23
CA VAL A 15 9.63 -43.82 49.15
C VAL A 15 9.95 -44.33 50.56
N ALA A 16 10.88 -43.67 51.27
CA ALA A 16 10.85 -43.53 52.73
C ALA A 16 11.42 -42.17 53.20
N CYS A 17 10.71 -41.56 54.15
CA CYS A 17 10.88 -40.24 54.75
C CYS A 17 11.89 -40.19 55.92
N THR A 18 12.43 -39.00 56.23
CA THR A 18 12.54 -38.39 57.59
C THR A 18 12.78 -36.88 57.43
N THR A 19 11.77 -36.02 57.62
CA THR A 19 11.49 -35.18 58.82
C THR A 19 12.69 -34.40 59.39
N ASP A 20 12.67 -33.07 59.25
CA ASP A 20 12.81 -32.22 60.44
C ASP A 20 12.12 -30.86 60.34
N LYS A 21 11.64 -30.40 61.49
CA LYS A 21 10.56 -29.42 61.70
C LYS A 21 11.03 -27.96 61.83
N THR A 22 10.12 -27.10 61.38
CA THR A 22 9.82 -25.66 61.62
C THR A 22 10.08 -25.11 63.04
N PRO A 23 10.14 -23.76 63.30
CA PRO A 23 9.14 -22.75 62.88
C PRO A 23 9.63 -21.31 62.56
N PRO A 24 8.71 -20.37 62.19
CA PRO A 24 9.01 -19.02 61.72
C PRO A 24 8.77 -17.93 62.78
N THR A 25 9.34 -16.73 62.58
CA THR A 25 9.08 -15.53 63.41
C THR A 25 9.01 -14.31 62.48
N GLU A 26 7.83 -13.77 62.15
CA GLU A 26 6.99 -12.80 62.87
C GLU A 26 7.44 -11.33 62.67
N ILE A 27 6.51 -10.53 62.10
CA ILE A 27 6.59 -9.07 61.92
C ILE A 27 6.17 -8.41 63.24
N GLN A 28 6.94 -7.43 63.73
CA GLN A 28 6.43 -6.41 64.66
C GLN A 28 7.17 -5.08 64.54
N ALA A 29 6.42 -4.00 64.75
CA ALA A 29 6.84 -2.61 64.63
C ALA A 29 6.84 -1.89 66.00
N ILE A 30 7.61 -0.79 66.06
CA ILE A 30 7.54 0.42 66.91
C ILE A 30 8.03 0.39 68.39
N SER A 31 9.05 1.23 68.69
CA SER A 31 9.13 2.19 69.82
C SER A 31 10.39 3.07 69.69
N ARG A 32 10.29 4.42 69.52
CA ARG A 32 10.56 5.50 70.52
C ARG A 32 11.65 5.15 71.55
N GLU A 33 12.64 5.95 71.91
CA GLU A 33 12.84 7.42 71.95
C GLU A 33 14.32 7.62 72.34
N GLU A 34 15.02 8.63 71.82
CA GLU A 34 15.92 9.47 72.63
C GLU A 34 16.28 10.75 71.87
N ALA A 35 16.02 11.87 72.53
CA ALA A 35 16.05 13.23 71.99
C ALA A 35 17.19 14.03 72.63
N VAL A 36 17.97 14.74 71.81
CA VAL A 36 18.72 15.96 72.17
C VAL A 36 18.80 16.77 70.86
N GLY A 37 18.06 17.86 70.63
CA GLY A 37 18.27 19.18 71.22
C GLY A 37 18.45 20.19 70.06
N LEU A 38 17.38 20.93 69.73
CA LEU A 38 17.39 21.97 68.68
C LEU A 38 18.25 23.18 69.11
N PRO A 39 18.84 23.87 68.13
CA PRO A 39 18.65 25.32 68.08
C PRO A 39 18.20 25.77 66.68
N SER A 40 17.33 26.77 66.66
CA SER A 40 17.12 27.66 65.52
C SER A 40 16.90 29.08 66.08
N PRO A 41 16.99 30.18 65.30
CA PRO A 41 17.47 30.32 63.92
C PRO A 41 18.46 31.51 63.75
N GLN A 42 19.44 31.41 62.85
CA GLN A 42 19.96 32.61 62.18
C GLN A 42 20.11 32.36 60.68
N ARG A 43 19.43 33.22 59.93
CA ARG A 43 19.46 33.33 58.47
C ARG A 43 20.89 33.56 58.01
N MET A 44 21.43 32.64 57.21
CA MET A 44 22.50 32.94 56.28
C MET A 44 22.01 32.63 54.87
N SER A 45 21.76 33.70 54.13
CA SER A 45 21.61 33.73 52.69
C SER A 45 22.86 33.17 52.03
N ASN A 46 22.75 32.00 51.41
CA ASN A 46 23.70 31.55 50.41
C ASN A 46 22.92 31.23 49.12
N ALA A 47 23.15 32.08 48.12
CA ALA A 47 22.77 31.83 46.75
C ALA A 47 23.56 30.61 46.24
N LEU A 48 22.88 29.48 46.09
CA LEU A 48 23.34 28.38 45.24
C LEU A 48 22.77 28.64 43.85
N ALA A 49 23.64 29.07 42.94
CA ALA A 49 23.34 29.08 41.52
C ALA A 49 23.02 27.63 41.10
N ALA A 50 21.76 27.37 40.75
CA ALA A 50 21.36 26.14 40.10
C ALA A 50 21.93 26.17 38.67
N SER A 51 22.88 25.28 38.38
CA SER A 51 23.26 25.00 36.99
C SER A 51 22.01 24.53 36.24
N PRO A 52 21.71 25.08 35.05
CA PRO A 52 20.59 24.59 34.27
C PRO A 52 20.84 23.13 33.93
N ALA A 53 19.92 22.25 34.31
CA ALA A 53 19.89 20.89 33.81
C ALA A 53 19.87 20.97 32.28
N MET A 54 20.91 20.48 31.62
CA MET A 54 20.86 20.25 30.18
C MET A 54 19.73 19.25 29.95
N VAL A 55 18.59 19.75 29.49
CA VAL A 55 17.56 18.93 28.85
C VAL A 55 18.21 18.44 27.57
N THR A 56 18.75 17.22 27.60
CA THR A 56 19.08 16.53 26.36
C THR A 56 17.77 16.44 25.57
N PRO A 57 17.71 16.96 24.34
CA PRO A 57 16.56 16.73 23.50
C PRO A 57 16.32 15.21 23.45
N PRO A 58 15.06 14.75 23.47
CA PRO A 58 14.78 13.34 23.24
C PRO A 58 15.53 12.92 21.98
N PRO A 59 16.14 11.72 21.95
CA PRO A 59 16.80 11.25 20.74
C PRO A 59 15.81 11.38 19.59
N GLU A 60 16.18 12.12 18.55
CA GLU A 60 15.40 12.13 17.31
C GLU A 60 15.21 10.68 16.91
N MET A 61 13.95 10.23 16.82
CA MET A 61 13.67 8.91 16.27
C MET A 61 14.22 8.91 14.84
N GLN A 62 15.29 8.16 14.61
CA GLN A 62 15.84 7.99 13.28
C GLN A 62 14.77 7.31 12.42
N ASP A 63 14.46 7.92 11.28
CA ASP A 63 13.63 7.28 10.28
C ASP A 63 14.41 6.13 9.64
N THR A 64 13.94 4.91 9.88
CA THR A 64 14.48 3.67 9.32
C THR A 64 13.56 3.09 8.24
N SER A 65 12.58 3.88 7.77
CA SER A 65 11.68 3.47 6.70
C SER A 65 12.48 3.10 5.45
N ARG A 66 12.00 2.08 4.74
CA ARG A 66 12.63 1.59 3.51
C ARG A 66 11.62 1.67 2.39
N PHE A 67 11.96 2.42 1.36
CA PHE A 67 11.19 2.56 0.14
C PHE A 67 11.99 1.98 -1.01
N ASP A 68 11.29 1.42 -1.99
CA ASP A 68 11.88 0.93 -3.22
C ASP A 68 11.27 1.75 -4.37
N ASN A 69 12.00 2.78 -4.78
CA ASN A 69 11.69 3.55 -5.97
C ASN A 69 12.82 3.31 -6.96
N GLY A 70 12.49 2.74 -8.12
CA GLY A 70 13.42 2.62 -9.23
C GLY A 70 13.85 3.99 -9.75
N ASP A 71 14.82 3.98 -10.67
CA ASP A 71 15.20 5.19 -11.41
C ASP A 71 14.02 5.70 -12.24
N ASP A 72 13.92 7.02 -12.39
CA ASP A 72 12.87 7.63 -13.20
C ASP A 72 12.88 7.10 -14.64
N ASN A 73 11.68 6.93 -15.18
CA ASN A 73 11.54 6.44 -16.54
C ASN A 73 12.16 7.45 -17.53
N PRO A 74 13.09 7.00 -18.39
CA PRO A 74 13.69 7.88 -19.36
C PRO A 74 12.70 8.26 -20.45
N VAL A 75 12.98 9.37 -21.13
CA VAL A 75 12.37 9.66 -22.43
C VAL A 75 12.88 8.64 -23.43
N LYS A 76 11.97 8.00 -24.17
CA LYS A 76 12.26 6.99 -25.18
C LYS A 76 11.93 7.49 -26.57
N LEU A 77 12.80 7.19 -27.54
CA LEU A 77 12.53 7.41 -28.96
C LEU A 77 11.65 6.28 -29.51
N VAL A 78 10.53 6.64 -30.14
CA VAL A 78 9.61 5.66 -30.76
C VAL A 78 10.28 4.89 -31.90
N SER A 79 11.27 5.49 -32.58
CA SER A 79 12.05 4.84 -33.63
C SER A 79 12.92 3.68 -33.11
N GLU A 80 13.28 3.70 -31.83
CA GLU A 80 14.15 2.69 -31.20
C GLU A 80 13.34 1.71 -30.36
N GLU A 81 12.49 2.25 -29.49
CA GLU A 81 11.63 1.50 -28.58
C GLU A 81 10.19 2.00 -28.73
N PRO A 82 9.39 1.50 -29.70
CA PRO A 82 8.02 1.98 -29.89
C PRO A 82 7.02 1.44 -28.86
N VAL A 83 7.42 0.52 -27.98
CA VAL A 83 6.53 -0.25 -27.12
C VAL A 83 6.81 0.00 -25.64
N SER A 84 5.76 0.34 -24.89
CA SER A 84 5.75 0.39 -23.42
C SER A 84 4.88 -0.75 -22.88
N THR A 85 5.41 -1.54 -21.95
CA THR A 85 4.67 -2.62 -21.27
C THR A 85 4.79 -2.43 -19.76
N PHE A 86 3.67 -2.53 -19.05
CA PHE A 86 3.63 -2.40 -17.59
C PHE A 86 2.48 -3.22 -16.98
N SER A 87 2.62 -3.55 -15.70
CA SER A 87 1.59 -4.24 -14.91
C SER A 87 0.53 -3.28 -14.36
N ALA A 88 -0.66 -3.79 -14.12
CA ALA A 88 -1.78 -3.02 -13.56
C ALA A 88 -1.76 -2.94 -12.03
N ASP A 89 -0.77 -3.54 -11.39
CA ASP A 89 -0.56 -3.53 -9.95
C ASP A 89 -0.28 -2.11 -9.47
N VAL A 90 -1.29 -1.45 -8.88
CA VAL A 90 -1.14 -0.12 -8.32
C VAL A 90 -1.53 -0.10 -6.85
N ASP A 91 -0.52 0.05 -6.00
CA ASP A 91 -0.68 0.35 -4.59
C ASP A 91 -0.97 1.84 -4.38
N THR A 92 -1.36 2.23 -3.16
CA THR A 92 -1.67 3.63 -2.83
C THR A 92 -0.95 4.14 -1.58
N ALA A 93 0.00 3.34 -1.08
CA ALA A 93 0.70 3.59 0.18
C ALA A 93 1.52 4.89 0.15
N SER A 94 2.14 5.22 -0.98
CA SER A 94 2.95 6.42 -1.17
C SER A 94 2.15 7.70 -0.88
N TYR A 95 0.87 7.77 -1.28
CA TYR A 95 0.03 8.92 -1.01
C TYR A 95 -0.18 9.14 0.50
N SER A 96 -0.49 8.08 1.24
CA SER A 96 -0.71 8.15 2.69
C SER A 96 0.58 8.47 3.45
N VAL A 97 1.73 7.96 2.98
CA VAL A 97 3.06 8.31 3.50
C VAL A 97 3.36 9.80 3.28
N MET A 98 3.14 10.31 2.07
CA MET A 98 3.29 11.72 1.71
C MET A 98 2.38 12.61 2.55
N ARG A 99 1.07 12.28 2.61
CA ARG A 99 0.07 13.02 3.39
C ARG A 99 0.49 13.17 4.84
N ARG A 100 0.92 12.06 5.45
CA ARG A 100 1.37 12.02 6.84
C ARG A 100 2.59 12.94 7.08
N GLN A 101 3.59 12.90 6.21
CA GLN A 101 4.79 13.74 6.33
C GLN A 101 4.45 15.23 6.19
N LEU A 102 3.67 15.58 5.16
CA LEU A 102 3.23 16.96 4.91
C LEU A 102 2.37 17.50 6.07
N ASN A 103 1.46 16.69 6.61
CA ASN A 103 0.64 17.07 7.78
C ASN A 103 1.46 17.30 9.05
N ARG A 104 2.69 16.78 9.12
CA ARG A 104 3.64 17.03 10.22
C ARG A 104 4.61 18.16 9.92
N GLY A 105 4.44 18.86 8.79
CA GLY A 105 5.32 19.96 8.40
C GLY A 105 6.69 19.49 7.93
N GLN A 106 6.77 18.30 7.32
CA GLN A 106 7.99 17.74 6.75
C GLN A 106 7.77 17.43 5.26
N LEU A 107 8.75 17.77 4.42
CA LEU A 107 8.74 17.28 3.04
C LEU A 107 8.99 15.77 3.05
N PRO A 108 8.30 15.01 2.18
CA PRO A 108 8.60 13.60 1.98
C PRO A 108 10.00 13.43 1.41
N ALA A 109 10.63 12.28 1.71
CA ALA A 109 11.81 11.85 0.99
C ALA A 109 11.40 11.52 -0.46
N SER A 110 12.25 11.85 -1.44
CA SER A 110 11.97 11.60 -2.86
C SER A 110 11.70 10.12 -3.14
N GLU A 111 12.43 9.24 -2.45
CA GLU A 111 12.28 7.79 -2.59
C GLU A 111 10.95 7.26 -2.03
N ALA A 112 10.20 8.08 -1.27
CA ALA A 112 8.88 7.72 -0.78
C ALA A 112 7.75 8.07 -1.76
N ILE A 113 8.06 8.77 -2.87
CA ILE A 113 7.08 9.32 -3.81
C ILE A 113 7.02 8.48 -5.07
N ARG A 114 5.92 7.76 -5.24
CA ARG A 114 5.59 6.99 -6.44
C ARG A 114 4.44 7.68 -7.15
N THR A 115 4.74 8.41 -8.22
CA THR A 115 3.78 9.28 -8.90
C THR A 115 2.54 8.51 -9.36
N GLU A 116 2.68 7.26 -9.79
CA GLU A 116 1.57 6.38 -10.16
C GLU A 116 0.65 6.06 -8.97
N GLU A 117 1.19 5.81 -7.78
CA GLU A 117 0.38 5.55 -6.58
C GLU A 117 -0.37 6.81 -6.11
N LEU A 118 0.26 7.98 -6.29
CA LEU A 118 -0.39 9.27 -6.03
C LEU A 118 -1.57 9.48 -6.99
N ILE A 119 -1.36 9.23 -8.28
CA ILE A 119 -2.41 9.36 -9.31
C ILE A 119 -3.54 8.38 -9.03
N ASN A 120 -3.24 7.12 -8.74
CA ASN A 120 -4.23 6.06 -8.55
C ASN A 120 -4.88 6.03 -7.15
N TYR A 121 -4.49 6.93 -6.24
CA TYR A 121 -5.17 7.11 -4.95
C TYR A 121 -6.62 7.59 -5.11
N PHE A 122 -6.95 8.30 -6.20
CA PHE A 122 -8.25 8.94 -6.36
C PHE A 122 -9.22 8.11 -7.20
N ASP A 123 -10.52 8.22 -6.88
CA ASP A 123 -11.58 7.67 -7.73
C ASP A 123 -11.75 8.55 -8.98
N TYR A 124 -11.90 7.88 -10.12
CA TYR A 124 -12.12 8.48 -11.43
C TYR A 124 -13.38 7.88 -12.07
N ASP A 125 -14.19 8.74 -12.68
CA ASP A 125 -15.45 8.38 -13.32
C ASP A 125 -15.22 7.94 -14.78
N TYR A 126 -14.32 6.98 -14.95
CA TYR A 126 -14.10 6.36 -16.26
C TYR A 126 -15.28 5.49 -16.68
N ALA A 127 -15.42 5.32 -17.99
CA ALA A 127 -16.41 4.41 -18.53
C ALA A 127 -16.15 2.98 -18.02
N GLN A 128 -17.16 2.38 -17.41
CA GLN A 128 -17.09 1.05 -16.81
C GLN A 128 -17.18 -0.07 -17.86
N GLY A 129 -16.49 -1.18 -17.59
CA GLY A 129 -16.61 -2.44 -18.35
C GLY A 129 -17.93 -3.19 -18.11
N THR A 130 -18.03 -4.36 -18.72
CA THR A 130 -19.12 -5.35 -18.58
C THR A 130 -18.53 -6.73 -18.30
N LYS A 131 -19.32 -7.74 -17.92
CA LYS A 131 -18.77 -9.10 -17.71
C LYS A 131 -18.10 -9.67 -18.98
N GLU A 132 -18.62 -9.33 -20.16
CA GLU A 132 -18.08 -9.79 -21.45
C GLU A 132 -16.84 -8.98 -21.89
N GLU A 133 -16.79 -7.70 -21.52
CA GLU A 133 -15.69 -6.78 -21.77
C GLU A 133 -15.27 -6.13 -20.43
N PRO A 134 -14.51 -6.84 -19.59
CA PRO A 134 -14.27 -6.46 -18.19
C PRO A 134 -13.51 -5.15 -18.03
N PHE A 135 -12.75 -4.74 -19.05
CA PHE A 135 -11.94 -3.54 -19.04
C PHE A 135 -12.33 -2.64 -20.20
N LYS A 136 -12.73 -1.40 -19.86
CA LYS A 136 -13.03 -0.38 -20.86
C LYS A 136 -12.03 0.77 -20.76
N PRO A 137 -11.13 0.92 -21.75
CA PRO A 137 -10.16 2.01 -21.75
C PRO A 137 -10.83 3.32 -22.17
N SER A 138 -10.46 4.38 -21.46
CA SER A 138 -10.79 5.77 -21.77
C SER A 138 -9.48 6.55 -21.94
N VAL A 139 -9.33 7.24 -23.07
CA VAL A 139 -8.06 7.89 -23.45
C VAL A 139 -8.32 9.34 -23.86
N TRP A 140 -7.50 10.25 -23.36
CA TRP A 140 -7.46 11.66 -23.72
C TRP A 140 -6.01 12.09 -23.94
N VAL A 141 -5.78 13.04 -24.85
CA VAL A 141 -4.48 13.67 -25.04
C VAL A 141 -4.67 15.18 -24.91
N THR A 142 -3.85 15.81 -24.08
CA THR A 142 -3.95 17.25 -23.75
C THR A 142 -2.56 17.88 -23.81
N PRO A 143 -2.42 19.20 -23.98
CA PRO A 143 -1.14 19.86 -23.75
C PRO A 143 -0.64 19.61 -22.32
N THR A 144 0.67 19.36 -22.16
CA THR A 144 1.29 19.19 -20.84
C THR A 144 1.30 20.52 -20.08
N PRO A 145 0.88 20.60 -18.81
CA PRO A 145 0.83 21.87 -18.09
C PRO A 145 2.22 22.44 -17.73
N TRP A 146 3.24 21.59 -17.58
CA TRP A 146 4.61 22.00 -17.24
C TRP A 146 5.56 22.12 -18.44
N SER A 147 5.08 21.90 -19.68
CA SER A 147 5.93 21.90 -20.87
C SER A 147 5.14 22.35 -22.10
N ASP A 148 5.70 23.30 -22.86
CA ASP A 148 5.12 23.78 -24.13
C ASP A 148 5.48 22.89 -25.34
N LYS A 149 6.28 21.84 -25.13
CA LYS A 149 6.79 20.95 -26.18
C LYS A 149 6.12 19.58 -26.20
N THR A 150 5.45 19.20 -25.12
CA THR A 150 4.90 17.87 -24.92
C THR A 150 3.39 17.90 -24.75
N GLU A 151 2.77 16.77 -25.03
CA GLU A 151 1.38 16.49 -24.72
C GLU A 151 1.33 15.38 -23.66
N LEU A 152 0.28 15.39 -22.83
CA LEU A 152 -0.01 14.39 -21.82
C LEU A 152 -1.13 13.48 -22.35
N MET A 153 -0.79 12.22 -22.60
CA MET A 153 -1.75 11.16 -22.90
C MET A 153 -2.20 10.49 -21.60
N HIS A 154 -3.45 10.72 -21.24
CA HIS A 154 -4.13 10.12 -20.11
C HIS A 154 -4.83 8.83 -20.55
N MET A 155 -4.51 7.70 -19.91
CA MET A 155 -5.20 6.44 -20.10
C MET A 155 -5.80 5.96 -18.78
N GLY A 156 -7.13 5.90 -18.72
CA GLY A 156 -7.87 5.32 -17.61
C GLY A 156 -8.53 4.01 -18.02
N VAL A 157 -8.47 2.99 -17.17
CA VAL A 157 -9.14 1.70 -17.38
C VAL A 157 -9.94 1.38 -16.12
N LYS A 158 -11.23 1.11 -16.26
CA LYS A 158 -12.10 0.72 -15.15
C LYS A 158 -12.61 -0.70 -15.35
N GLY A 159 -12.43 -1.52 -14.32
CA GLY A 159 -13.03 -2.84 -14.19
C GLY A 159 -14.55 -2.76 -14.14
N TYR A 160 -15.25 -3.83 -14.53
CA TYR A 160 -16.68 -3.94 -14.24
C TYR A 160 -16.91 -4.05 -12.73
N ASP A 161 -18.12 -3.69 -12.29
CA ASP A 161 -18.50 -3.73 -10.89
C ASP A 161 -19.45 -4.92 -10.70
N VAL A 162 -19.07 -5.83 -9.82
CA VAL A 162 -19.88 -6.97 -9.39
C VAL A 162 -21.04 -6.42 -8.58
N GLN A 163 -22.27 -6.83 -8.89
CA GLN A 163 -23.39 -6.36 -8.11
C GLN A 163 -23.33 -6.95 -6.68
N PRO A 164 -23.78 -6.22 -5.65
CA PRO A 164 -23.68 -6.69 -4.25
C PRO A 164 -24.31 -8.05 -3.96
N THR A 165 -25.27 -8.52 -4.79
CA THR A 165 -25.91 -9.84 -4.64
C THR A 165 -25.12 -10.98 -5.30
N GLU A 166 -24.05 -10.66 -6.02
CA GLU A 166 -23.16 -11.60 -6.73
C GLU A 166 -21.74 -11.61 -6.12
N GLU A 167 -21.50 -10.82 -5.07
CA GLU A 167 -20.23 -10.82 -4.34
C GLU A 167 -20.12 -12.10 -3.50
N PRO A 168 -19.02 -12.86 -3.57
CA PRO A 168 -18.82 -14.02 -2.73
C PRO A 168 -18.58 -13.62 -1.27
N ASP A 169 -18.98 -14.46 -0.32
CA ASP A 169 -18.73 -14.20 1.10
C ASP A 169 -17.22 -14.26 1.39
N ALA A 170 -16.78 -13.66 2.50
CA ALA A 170 -15.39 -13.65 2.91
C ALA A 170 -15.12 -14.54 4.15
N ASN A 171 -13.99 -15.24 4.12
CA ASN A 171 -13.38 -15.87 5.29
C ASN A 171 -12.06 -15.14 5.61
N ILE A 172 -12.10 -14.28 6.62
CA ILE A 172 -11.03 -13.34 6.94
C ILE A 172 -10.29 -13.78 8.22
N VAL A 173 -8.98 -13.94 8.12
CA VAL A 173 -8.09 -14.08 9.27
C VAL A 173 -7.35 -12.76 9.49
N LEU A 174 -7.68 -12.06 10.57
CA LEU A 174 -6.96 -10.86 11.00
C LEU A 174 -5.70 -11.27 11.75
N LEU A 175 -4.53 -11.03 11.15
CA LEU A 175 -3.22 -11.24 11.76
C LEU A 175 -2.70 -9.90 12.28
N LEU A 176 -2.82 -9.68 13.59
CA LEU A 176 -2.61 -8.39 14.23
C LEU A 176 -1.30 -8.35 15.02
N ASP A 177 -0.44 -7.39 14.71
CA ASP A 177 0.73 -7.06 15.51
C ASP A 177 0.29 -6.38 16.81
N VAL A 178 0.69 -6.96 17.94
CA VAL A 178 0.46 -6.40 19.28
C VAL A 178 1.78 -6.23 20.04
N SER A 179 2.90 -6.10 19.33
CA SER A 179 4.22 -5.84 19.92
C SER A 179 4.26 -4.49 20.65
N GLY A 180 5.28 -4.29 21.50
CA GLY A 180 5.39 -3.07 22.30
C GLY A 180 5.50 -1.78 21.46
N SER A 181 6.03 -1.86 20.24
CA SER A 181 6.14 -0.72 19.32
C SER A 181 4.77 -0.23 18.83
N MET A 182 3.75 -1.07 18.89
CA MET A 182 2.37 -0.77 18.50
C MET A 182 1.60 0.11 19.51
N SER A 183 2.25 0.59 20.57
CA SER A 183 1.58 1.32 21.68
C SER A 183 1.18 2.77 21.36
N ALA A 184 1.73 3.38 20.32
CA ALA A 184 1.41 4.76 19.92
C ALA A 184 -0.01 4.92 19.37
N ASP A 185 -0.62 6.10 19.49
CA ASP A 185 -2.01 6.38 19.08
C ASP A 185 -2.30 6.11 17.60
N ASP A 186 -1.29 6.28 16.73
CA ASP A 186 -1.33 6.03 15.29
C ASP A 186 -1.00 4.57 14.92
N LYS A 187 -0.90 3.66 15.91
CA LYS A 187 -0.64 2.22 15.74
C LYS A 187 -1.81 1.35 16.24
N LEU A 188 -1.65 0.53 17.29
CA LEU A 188 -2.71 -0.38 17.76
C LEU A 188 -4.05 0.32 18.06
N PRO A 189 -4.09 1.52 18.68
CA PRO A 189 -5.34 2.26 18.87
C PRO A 189 -6.02 2.66 17.56
N LEU A 190 -5.26 3.05 16.52
CA LEU A 190 -5.80 3.32 15.19
C LEU A 190 -6.22 2.02 14.48
N LEU A 191 -5.40 0.97 14.55
CA LEU A 191 -5.69 -0.37 14.03
C LEU A 191 -7.03 -0.90 14.57
N LYS A 192 -7.29 -0.80 15.88
CA LYS A 192 -8.57 -1.21 16.46
C LYS A 192 -9.76 -0.47 15.85
N LYS A 193 -9.63 0.84 15.64
CA LYS A 193 -10.67 1.66 14.99
C LYS A 193 -10.84 1.26 13.53
N ALA A 194 -9.73 1.01 12.81
CA ALA A 194 -9.73 0.56 11.42
C ALA A 194 -10.41 -0.82 11.27
N MET A 195 -10.11 -1.78 12.16
CA MET A 195 -10.78 -3.08 12.18
C MET A 195 -12.27 -2.95 12.52
N GLY A 196 -12.67 -1.95 13.32
CA GLY A 196 -14.07 -1.61 13.52
C GLY A 196 -14.80 -1.22 12.23
N VAL A 197 -14.15 -0.43 11.36
CA VAL A 197 -14.69 -0.10 10.03
C VAL A 197 -14.88 -1.35 9.18
N LEU A 198 -13.89 -2.24 9.17
CA LEU A 198 -13.97 -3.53 8.46
C LEU A 198 -15.15 -4.38 8.98
N VAL A 199 -15.26 -4.54 10.31
CA VAL A 199 -16.34 -5.31 10.94
C VAL A 199 -17.72 -4.76 10.59
N ASP A 200 -17.83 -3.46 10.35
CA ASP A 200 -19.08 -2.85 9.90
C ASP A 200 -19.48 -3.25 8.48
N GLN A 201 -18.53 -3.64 7.62
CA GLN A 201 -18.80 -4.12 6.25
C GLN A 201 -19.29 -5.57 6.20
N LEU A 202 -19.07 -6.34 7.26
CA LEU A 202 -19.35 -7.78 7.26
C LEU A 202 -20.83 -8.10 7.51
N ASP A 203 -21.28 -9.18 6.89
CA ASP A 203 -22.62 -9.75 7.02
C ASP A 203 -22.64 -11.09 7.80
N GLU A 204 -23.75 -11.84 7.71
CA GLU A 204 -23.94 -13.08 8.46
C GLU A 204 -23.25 -14.30 7.87
N ASP A 205 -22.94 -14.24 6.59
CA ASP A 205 -22.30 -15.29 5.83
C ASP A 205 -20.77 -15.14 5.87
N ASP A 206 -20.27 -13.93 6.03
CA ASP A 206 -18.86 -13.67 6.36
C ASP A 206 -18.38 -14.37 7.66
N ARG A 207 -17.08 -14.67 7.70
CA ARG A 207 -16.38 -15.21 8.88
C ARG A 207 -15.13 -14.40 9.20
N VAL A 208 -14.90 -14.17 10.49
CA VAL A 208 -13.69 -13.52 11.00
C VAL A 208 -13.03 -14.35 12.08
N SER A 209 -11.71 -14.48 11.99
CA SER A 209 -10.84 -14.95 13.06
C SER A 209 -9.81 -13.89 13.42
N ILE A 210 -9.32 -13.88 14.66
CA ILE A 210 -8.26 -12.96 15.09
C ILE A 210 -7.08 -13.77 15.64
N VAL A 211 -5.94 -13.60 15.00
CA VAL A 211 -4.63 -14.09 15.43
C VAL A 211 -3.78 -12.90 15.81
N THR A 212 -3.10 -12.97 16.94
CA THR A 212 -2.14 -11.93 17.35
C THR A 212 -0.74 -12.49 17.41
N TYR A 213 0.24 -11.66 17.09
CA TYR A 213 1.63 -11.98 17.32
C TYR A 213 2.35 -10.84 18.06
N ALA A 214 3.23 -11.27 18.97
CA ALA A 214 4.20 -10.48 19.71
C ALA A 214 5.17 -11.48 20.36
N GLY A 215 5.53 -11.32 21.64
CA GLY A 215 6.41 -12.27 22.34
C GLY A 215 5.79 -13.68 22.47
N ARG A 216 4.48 -13.81 22.22
CA ARG A 216 3.75 -15.06 22.06
C ARG A 216 2.72 -14.90 20.94
N THR A 217 2.49 -15.96 20.19
CA THR A 217 1.43 -16.04 19.18
C THR A 217 0.20 -16.73 19.75
N GLY A 218 -1.00 -16.30 19.36
CA GLY A 218 -2.24 -16.97 19.78
C GLY A 218 -3.48 -16.55 19.00
N VAL A 219 -4.48 -17.45 19.00
CA VAL A 219 -5.83 -17.17 18.50
C VAL A 219 -6.63 -16.48 19.60
N VAL A 220 -7.01 -15.22 19.34
CA VAL A 220 -7.83 -14.40 20.25
C VAL A 220 -9.31 -14.63 19.98
N LEU A 221 -9.68 -14.78 18.70
CA LEU A 221 -11.04 -15.05 18.26
C LEU A 221 -11.03 -16.21 17.27
N LYS A 222 -11.79 -17.26 17.60
CA LYS A 222 -12.07 -18.38 16.69
C LYS A 222 -13.00 -17.92 15.56
N PRO A 223 -13.11 -18.67 14.45
CA PRO A 223 -14.01 -18.34 13.33
C PRO A 223 -15.41 -17.97 13.82
N THR A 224 -15.78 -16.71 13.58
CA THR A 224 -16.98 -16.08 14.12
C THR A 224 -17.77 -15.42 12.99
N PRO A 225 -19.10 -15.61 12.90
CA PRO A 225 -19.92 -14.93 11.90
C PRO A 225 -19.80 -13.39 11.97
N GLY A 226 -19.71 -12.72 10.83
CA GLY A 226 -19.60 -11.26 10.75
C GLY A 226 -20.78 -10.52 11.42
N SER A 227 -21.96 -11.12 11.43
CA SER A 227 -23.15 -10.64 12.15
C SER A 227 -22.96 -10.53 13.66
N LYS A 228 -21.97 -11.23 14.25
CA LYS A 228 -21.62 -11.12 15.67
C LYS A 228 -20.66 -9.96 15.97
N LYS A 229 -20.93 -8.79 15.39
CA LYS A 229 -20.11 -7.57 15.51
C LYS A 229 -19.66 -7.26 16.94
N ARG A 230 -20.56 -7.40 17.94
CA ARG A 230 -20.24 -7.17 19.35
C ARG A 230 -19.18 -8.13 19.92
N GLU A 231 -19.20 -9.40 19.51
CA GLU A 231 -18.22 -10.40 19.95
C GLU A 231 -16.85 -10.10 19.33
N ILE A 232 -16.83 -9.76 18.04
CA ILE A 232 -15.62 -9.39 17.31
C ILE A 232 -14.99 -8.12 17.89
N MET A 233 -15.80 -7.08 18.11
CA MET A 233 -15.33 -5.82 18.71
C MET A 233 -14.78 -6.01 20.13
N ALA A 234 -15.43 -6.85 20.95
CA ALA A 234 -14.92 -7.17 22.28
C ALA A 234 -13.55 -7.86 22.25
N ALA A 235 -13.30 -8.72 21.25
CA ALA A 235 -12.00 -9.37 21.05
C ALA A 235 -10.91 -8.36 20.62
N LEU A 236 -11.26 -7.36 19.82
CA LEU A 236 -10.34 -6.26 19.44
C LEU A 236 -10.04 -5.33 20.63
N ASP A 237 -11.05 -5.02 21.46
CA ASP A 237 -10.92 -4.08 22.56
C ASP A 237 -9.92 -4.56 23.62
N ILE A 238 -9.84 -5.87 23.88
CA ILE A 238 -8.94 -6.44 24.90
C ILE A 238 -7.47 -6.48 24.48
N LEU A 239 -7.13 -6.22 23.22
CA LEU A 239 -5.74 -6.28 22.74
C LEU A 239 -4.88 -5.21 23.42
N GLY A 240 -3.64 -5.55 23.76
CA GLY A 240 -2.68 -4.62 24.37
C GLY A 240 -1.29 -4.79 23.77
N ALA A 241 -0.62 -3.66 23.52
CA ALA A 241 0.72 -3.64 22.95
C ALA A 241 1.78 -4.06 23.98
N ALA A 242 2.43 -5.21 23.78
CA ALA A 242 3.49 -5.72 24.66
C ALA A 242 4.37 -6.78 23.98
N GLY A 243 5.64 -6.86 24.40
CA GLY A 243 6.57 -7.91 23.96
C GLY A 243 7.32 -7.61 22.66
N SER A 244 8.25 -8.50 22.30
CA SER A 244 9.01 -8.46 21.04
C SER A 244 8.19 -9.00 19.87
N THR A 245 8.67 -8.87 18.63
CA THR A 245 7.95 -9.36 17.45
C THR A 245 8.29 -10.81 17.12
N ALA A 246 7.28 -11.66 16.87
CA ALA A 246 7.44 -13.03 16.38
C ALA A 246 6.58 -13.27 15.11
N GLY A 247 6.81 -12.44 14.09
CA GLY A 247 5.97 -12.40 12.88
C GLY A 247 5.85 -13.74 12.15
N ALA A 248 6.94 -14.51 12.03
CA ALA A 248 6.95 -15.79 11.32
C ALA A 248 5.96 -16.80 11.92
N ALA A 249 5.98 -16.96 13.24
CA ALA A 249 5.06 -17.85 13.95
C ALA A 249 3.61 -17.33 13.88
N GLY A 250 3.43 -16.01 13.89
CA GLY A 250 2.14 -15.35 13.63
C GLY A 250 1.56 -15.74 12.28
N LEU A 251 2.35 -15.58 11.22
CA LEU A 251 1.94 -15.85 9.86
C LEU A 251 1.66 -17.33 9.63
N SER A 252 2.52 -18.24 10.12
CA SER A 252 2.25 -19.67 10.04
C SER A 252 0.95 -20.06 10.74
N LEU A 253 0.68 -19.50 11.93
CA LEU A 253 -0.58 -19.79 12.64
C LEU A 253 -1.80 -19.23 11.89
N ALA A 254 -1.69 -18.05 11.30
CA ALA A 254 -2.76 -17.47 10.50
C ALA A 254 -3.08 -18.32 9.26
N TYR A 255 -2.06 -18.79 8.54
CA TYR A 255 -2.27 -19.72 7.42
C TYR A 255 -2.87 -21.05 7.87
N SER A 256 -2.38 -21.65 8.97
CA SER A 256 -2.99 -22.87 9.50
C SER A 256 -4.47 -22.67 9.86
N LEU A 257 -4.82 -21.54 10.46
CA LEU A 257 -6.21 -21.24 10.80
C LEU A 257 -7.06 -20.97 9.55
N ALA A 258 -6.51 -20.31 8.53
CA ALA A 258 -7.18 -20.10 7.25
C ALA A 258 -7.43 -21.44 6.54
N GLU A 259 -6.43 -22.33 6.48
CA GLU A 259 -6.56 -23.68 5.91
C GLU A 259 -7.59 -24.53 6.66
N GLU A 260 -7.59 -24.49 8.01
CA GLU A 260 -8.57 -25.22 8.83
C GLU A 260 -10.02 -24.80 8.60
N ASN A 261 -10.23 -23.55 8.14
CA ASN A 261 -11.55 -22.96 7.92
C ASN A 261 -11.77 -22.58 6.46
N PHE A 262 -10.98 -23.17 5.55
CA PHE A 262 -11.06 -22.87 4.13
C PHE A 262 -12.44 -23.22 3.59
N ASP A 263 -12.97 -22.34 2.75
CA ASP A 263 -14.26 -22.50 2.10
C ASP A 263 -14.12 -22.11 0.63
N GLU A 264 -14.33 -23.07 -0.28
CA GLU A 264 -14.12 -22.89 -1.73
C GLU A 264 -15.12 -21.93 -2.36
N ASP A 265 -16.28 -21.73 -1.72
CA ASP A 265 -17.30 -20.79 -2.16
C ASP A 265 -17.06 -19.35 -1.63
N LYS A 266 -15.96 -19.14 -0.88
CA LYS A 266 -15.62 -17.86 -0.24
C LYS A 266 -14.25 -17.35 -0.64
N VAL A 267 -14.07 -16.05 -0.50
CA VAL A 267 -12.72 -15.47 -0.54
C VAL A 267 -12.02 -15.73 0.79
N ASN A 268 -10.99 -16.57 0.76
CA ASN A 268 -10.16 -16.85 1.94
C ASN A 268 -8.99 -15.87 1.96
N ARG A 269 -8.94 -15.00 2.97
CA ARG A 269 -7.95 -13.91 3.03
C ARG A 269 -7.39 -13.69 4.42
N ILE A 270 -6.07 -13.51 4.48
CA ILE A 270 -5.37 -13.00 5.65
C ILE A 270 -5.16 -11.50 5.48
N ILE A 271 -5.50 -10.73 6.51
CA ILE A 271 -5.16 -9.30 6.60
C ILE A 271 -4.12 -9.14 7.70
N LEU A 272 -2.89 -8.87 7.30
CA LEU A 272 -1.76 -8.61 8.19
C LEU A 272 -1.69 -7.13 8.53
N ALA A 273 -1.84 -6.77 9.81
CA ALA A 273 -1.75 -5.40 10.29
C ALA A 273 -0.54 -5.21 11.21
N THR A 274 0.41 -4.35 10.83
CA THR A 274 1.69 -4.16 11.53
C THR A 274 2.20 -2.72 11.44
N ASP A 275 3.23 -2.38 12.21
CA ASP A 275 3.98 -1.12 12.05
C ASP A 275 5.23 -1.23 11.17
N GLY A 276 5.41 -2.36 10.46
CA GLY A 276 6.46 -2.55 9.46
C GLY A 276 7.70 -3.29 9.97
N ASP A 277 7.81 -3.55 11.27
CA ASP A 277 8.83 -4.45 11.81
C ASP A 277 8.35 -5.90 11.79
N PHE A 278 8.36 -6.50 10.59
CA PHE A 278 7.92 -7.87 10.41
C PHE A 278 8.75 -8.85 11.27
N ASN A 279 10.06 -8.63 11.44
CA ASN A 279 11.00 -9.58 12.05
C ASN A 279 10.65 -11.06 11.70
N ILE A 280 10.19 -11.29 10.47
CA ILE A 280 9.82 -12.62 9.94
C ILE A 280 11.13 -13.26 9.49
N GLY A 281 11.89 -13.79 10.45
CA GLY A 281 12.99 -14.68 10.15
C GLY A 281 12.45 -16.08 9.92
N ILE A 282 12.14 -16.46 8.68
CA ILE A 282 11.95 -17.88 8.35
C ILE A 282 13.35 -18.49 8.29
N SER A 283 13.64 -19.49 9.12
CA SER A 283 14.96 -20.11 9.16
C SER A 283 15.16 -21.17 8.07
N SER A 284 16.29 -21.01 7.36
CA SER A 284 17.21 -21.95 6.70
C SER A 284 16.91 -22.70 5.40
N ASP A 285 15.72 -22.69 4.80
CA ASP A 285 15.54 -23.15 3.38
C ASP A 285 14.35 -22.48 2.66
N GLU A 286 13.35 -22.04 3.45
CA GLU A 286 12.14 -21.28 3.11
C GLU A 286 12.24 -19.76 2.90
N SER A 287 12.01 -19.17 1.71
CA SER A 287 11.72 -17.72 1.66
C SER A 287 10.26 -17.43 2.06
N LEU A 288 10.00 -16.26 2.65
CA LEU A 288 8.64 -15.80 2.98
C LEU A 288 7.75 -15.71 1.75
N GLU A 289 8.35 -15.34 0.62
CA GLU A 289 7.70 -15.19 -0.67
C GLU A 289 7.20 -16.55 -1.17
N ASP A 290 8.04 -17.59 -1.11
CA ASP A 290 7.64 -18.94 -1.52
C ASP A 290 6.46 -19.48 -0.68
N LEU A 291 6.43 -19.18 0.61
CA LEU A 291 5.31 -19.55 1.47
C LEU A 291 4.03 -18.85 1.02
N VAL A 292 4.10 -17.54 0.79
CA VAL A 292 2.94 -16.73 0.36
C VAL A 292 2.42 -17.21 -1.00
N VAL A 293 3.30 -17.41 -1.99
CA VAL A 293 2.93 -17.90 -3.33
C VAL A 293 2.23 -19.26 -3.24
N ARG A 294 2.76 -20.21 -2.46
CA ARG A 294 2.10 -21.52 -2.32
C ARG A 294 0.75 -21.46 -1.62
N GLN A 295 0.55 -20.51 -0.71
CA GLN A 295 -0.73 -20.36 -0.01
C GLN A 295 -1.76 -19.67 -0.91
N ARG A 296 -1.31 -18.70 -1.70
CA ARG A 296 -2.09 -18.13 -2.80
C ARG A 296 -2.54 -19.21 -3.78
N ASP A 297 -1.67 -20.12 -4.19
CA ASP A 297 -2.02 -21.22 -5.11
C ASP A 297 -3.05 -22.20 -4.51
N LYS A 298 -3.28 -22.16 -3.19
CA LYS A 298 -4.38 -22.88 -2.51
C LYS A 298 -5.66 -22.04 -2.37
N GLY A 299 -5.69 -20.81 -2.89
CA GLY A 299 -6.80 -19.87 -2.77
C GLY A 299 -6.82 -19.08 -1.46
N ILE A 300 -5.69 -18.97 -0.72
CA ILE A 300 -5.59 -18.17 0.50
C ILE A 300 -4.73 -16.93 0.23
N TYR A 301 -5.39 -15.79 0.11
CA TYR A 301 -4.76 -14.51 -0.25
C TYR A 301 -4.22 -13.75 0.97
N LEU A 302 -3.25 -12.86 0.76
CA LEU A 302 -2.63 -12.05 1.82
C LEU A 302 -2.64 -10.56 1.45
N SER A 303 -3.30 -9.74 2.26
CA SER A 303 -3.21 -8.27 2.20
C SER A 303 -2.47 -7.72 3.43
N VAL A 304 -1.83 -6.56 3.27
CA VAL A 304 -0.99 -5.96 4.32
C VAL A 304 -1.41 -4.53 4.59
N LEU A 305 -1.62 -4.21 5.87
CA LEU A 305 -1.96 -2.89 6.37
C LEU A 305 -0.83 -2.37 7.29
N GLY A 306 -0.17 -1.30 6.87
CA GLY A 306 0.85 -0.61 7.66
C GLY A 306 0.26 0.46 8.56
N PHE A 307 0.82 0.61 9.77
CA PHE A 307 0.41 1.61 10.77
C PHE A 307 1.62 2.31 11.41
N GLY A 308 1.45 3.55 11.88
CA GLY A 308 2.50 4.29 12.59
C GLY A 308 3.76 4.59 11.77
N MET A 309 4.84 5.04 12.42
CA MET A 309 5.93 5.77 11.75
C MET A 309 7.34 5.25 12.01
N TYR A 310 8.25 5.69 11.13
CA TYR A 310 9.71 5.59 11.23
C TYR A 310 10.31 4.17 11.05
N ASN A 311 9.48 3.14 11.00
CA ASN A 311 9.91 1.76 10.79
C ASN A 311 9.14 1.03 9.68
N LEU A 312 8.52 1.77 8.76
CA LEU A 312 7.76 1.18 7.68
C LEU A 312 8.70 0.48 6.69
N ASN A 313 8.58 -0.83 6.57
CA ASN A 313 9.26 -1.62 5.54
C ASN A 313 8.34 -1.79 4.34
N ASP A 314 8.12 -0.68 3.62
CA ASP A 314 7.19 -0.58 2.48
C ASP A 314 7.54 -1.59 1.38
N GLN A 315 8.82 -1.73 1.05
CA GLN A 315 9.32 -2.72 0.09
C GLN A 315 8.86 -4.15 0.42
N MET A 316 9.02 -4.58 1.69
CA MET A 316 8.59 -5.91 2.10
C MET A 316 7.06 -6.04 2.09
N MET A 317 6.33 -5.00 2.52
CA MET A 317 4.86 -4.99 2.52
C MET A 317 4.30 -5.20 1.12
N GLN A 318 4.78 -4.41 0.16
CA GLN A 318 4.37 -4.52 -1.25
C GLN A 318 4.69 -5.90 -1.79
N ARG A 319 5.92 -6.37 -1.58
CA ARG A 319 6.38 -7.65 -2.13
C ARG A 319 5.56 -8.84 -1.63
N ILE A 320 5.20 -8.89 -0.34
CA ILE A 320 4.39 -10.00 0.19
C ILE A 320 2.91 -9.87 -0.14
N ALA A 321 2.38 -8.65 -0.28
CA ALA A 321 1.00 -8.43 -0.71
C ALA A 321 0.81 -8.86 -2.16
N GLN A 322 1.74 -8.47 -3.03
CA GLN A 322 1.77 -8.83 -4.46
C GLN A 322 1.86 -10.34 -4.66
N ASN A 323 2.84 -10.97 -4.02
CA ASN A 323 2.98 -12.44 -4.08
C ASN A 323 1.76 -13.18 -3.49
N GLY A 324 0.95 -12.51 -2.67
CA GLY A 324 -0.24 -13.05 -2.02
C GLY A 324 -1.55 -12.65 -2.69
N ASN A 325 -1.53 -12.02 -3.86
CA ASN A 325 -2.70 -11.49 -4.57
C ASN A 325 -3.60 -10.64 -3.65
N GLY A 326 -2.97 -9.74 -2.90
CA GLY A 326 -3.64 -8.79 -2.04
C GLY A 326 -3.04 -7.40 -2.13
N VAL A 327 -3.64 -6.47 -1.38
CA VAL A 327 -3.29 -5.04 -1.44
C VAL A 327 -2.35 -4.68 -0.30
N ALA A 328 -1.37 -3.81 -0.58
CA ALA A 328 -0.60 -3.11 0.45
C ALA A 328 -1.15 -1.69 0.64
N ALA A 329 -1.66 -1.40 1.84
CA ALA A 329 -2.15 -0.07 2.19
C ALA A 329 -1.52 0.44 3.49
N TYR A 330 -1.36 1.76 3.58
CA TYR A 330 -0.83 2.41 4.78
C TYR A 330 -1.90 3.29 5.42
N ILE A 331 -2.33 2.92 6.63
CA ILE A 331 -3.41 3.58 7.36
C ILE A 331 -2.85 4.62 8.33
N ASP A 332 -2.80 5.88 7.87
CA ASP A 332 -2.31 7.02 8.66
C ASP A 332 -3.42 7.71 9.48
N THR A 333 -4.68 7.52 9.08
CA THR A 333 -5.85 8.18 9.66
C THR A 333 -7.08 7.27 9.69
N LEU A 334 -8.10 7.64 10.47
CA LEU A 334 -9.38 6.93 10.45
C LEU A 334 -10.13 7.13 9.12
N ASP A 335 -9.93 8.26 8.45
CA ASP A 335 -10.54 8.50 7.13
C ASP A 335 -9.91 7.61 6.06
N GLU A 336 -8.60 7.36 6.14
CA GLU A 336 -7.93 6.34 5.33
C GLU A 336 -8.48 4.94 5.59
N ALA A 337 -8.68 4.57 6.86
CA ALA A 337 -9.32 3.30 7.19
C ALA A 337 -10.75 3.20 6.62
N ARG A 338 -11.53 4.29 6.62
CA ARG A 338 -12.87 4.33 6.00
C ARG A 338 -12.82 4.17 4.49
N LYS A 339 -11.79 4.70 3.84
CA LYS A 339 -11.55 4.50 2.40
C LYS A 339 -11.21 3.02 2.14
N VAL A 340 -10.08 2.55 2.67
CA VAL A 340 -9.51 1.22 2.38
C VAL A 340 -10.41 0.08 2.87
N LEU A 341 -10.89 0.14 4.12
CA LEU A 341 -11.64 -0.95 4.76
C LEU A 341 -13.16 -0.76 4.74
N GLY A 342 -13.64 0.39 4.25
CA GLY A 342 -15.06 0.67 4.11
C GLY A 342 -15.47 0.69 2.64
N ARG A 343 -15.04 1.74 1.93
CA ARG A 343 -15.46 2.02 0.55
C ARG A 343 -14.83 1.06 -0.47
N GLU A 344 -13.56 0.74 -0.29
CA GLU A 344 -12.75 -0.03 -1.26
C GLU A 344 -12.52 -1.48 -0.82
N PHE A 345 -13.02 -1.87 0.35
CA PHE A 345 -12.79 -3.20 0.91
C PHE A 345 -13.27 -4.30 -0.04
N LYS A 346 -14.50 -4.18 -0.53
CA LYS A 346 -15.09 -5.17 -1.43
C LYS A 346 -14.34 -5.20 -2.77
N SER A 347 -14.03 -4.04 -3.35
CA SER A 347 -13.18 -3.95 -4.54
C SER A 347 -11.83 -4.64 -4.35
N SER A 348 -11.15 -4.43 -3.24
CA SER A 348 -9.82 -5.02 -2.98
C SER A 348 -9.82 -6.51 -2.66
N VAL A 349 -10.96 -7.07 -2.22
CA VAL A 349 -11.09 -8.49 -1.84
C VAL A 349 -11.57 -9.36 -3.00
N PHE A 350 -12.32 -8.80 -3.95
CA PHE A 350 -12.91 -9.54 -5.06
C PHE A 350 -12.19 -9.25 -6.39
N PRO A 351 -11.19 -10.07 -6.78
CA PRO A 351 -10.56 -9.92 -8.08
C PRO A 351 -11.56 -10.26 -9.20
N ILE A 352 -11.60 -9.41 -10.21
CA ILE A 352 -12.35 -9.67 -11.45
C ILE A 352 -11.45 -10.11 -12.59
N ALA A 353 -10.13 -9.93 -12.44
CA ALA A 353 -9.11 -10.51 -13.29
C ALA A 353 -7.78 -10.60 -12.55
N GLU A 354 -6.96 -11.54 -13.00
CA GLU A 354 -5.59 -11.78 -12.57
C GLU A 354 -4.62 -11.46 -13.72
N ASP A 355 -3.33 -11.25 -13.42
CA ASP A 355 -2.27 -10.99 -14.39
C ASP A 355 -2.58 -9.88 -15.41
N LEU A 356 -3.13 -8.76 -14.96
CA LEU A 356 -3.52 -7.67 -15.86
C LEU A 356 -2.28 -6.89 -16.35
N LYS A 357 -2.03 -6.97 -17.66
CA LYS A 357 -0.92 -6.33 -18.37
C LYS A 357 -1.41 -5.32 -19.38
N PHE A 358 -0.72 -4.19 -19.44
CA PHE A 358 -0.90 -3.18 -20.48
C PHE A 358 0.31 -3.14 -21.41
N GLN A 359 0.06 -3.05 -22.70
CA GLN A 359 1.09 -2.76 -23.70
C GLN A 359 0.59 -1.71 -24.69
N ILE A 360 1.37 -0.64 -24.86
CA ILE A 360 1.09 0.43 -25.81
C ILE A 360 2.20 0.47 -26.85
N GLU A 361 1.82 0.42 -28.11
CA GLU A 361 2.72 0.59 -29.25
C GLU A 361 2.45 1.93 -29.93
N PHE A 362 3.41 2.86 -29.86
CA PHE A 362 3.28 4.19 -30.42
C PHE A 362 3.58 4.20 -31.92
N ASN A 363 2.78 4.97 -32.67
CA ASN A 363 2.98 5.13 -34.10
C ASN A 363 4.00 6.25 -34.37
N GLN A 364 5.16 5.90 -34.93
CA GLN A 364 6.25 6.85 -35.22
C GLN A 364 5.85 8.00 -36.16
N ALA A 365 4.81 7.82 -36.99
CA ALA A 365 4.27 8.87 -37.84
C ALA A 365 3.46 9.93 -37.06
N GLN A 366 3.24 9.71 -35.77
CA GLN A 366 2.42 10.54 -34.89
C GLN A 366 3.15 10.94 -33.62
N VAL A 367 3.95 10.05 -33.05
CA VAL A 367 4.70 10.27 -31.81
C VAL A 367 6.17 10.00 -32.08
N SER A 368 7.04 10.95 -31.75
CA SER A 368 8.50 10.78 -31.88
C SER A 368 9.15 10.29 -30.59
N GLU A 369 8.64 10.74 -29.45
CA GLU A 369 9.16 10.40 -28.12
C GLU A 369 8.00 10.16 -27.15
N TYR A 370 8.23 9.32 -26.15
CA TYR A 370 7.33 9.21 -25.00
C TYR A 370 8.10 8.93 -23.70
N ARG A 371 7.44 9.20 -22.58
CA ARG A 371 7.86 8.83 -21.23
C ARG A 371 6.63 8.40 -20.43
N LEU A 372 6.68 7.22 -19.80
CA LEU A 372 5.65 6.81 -18.83
C LEU A 372 5.93 7.50 -17.50
N ILE A 373 4.94 8.19 -16.94
CA ILE A 373 5.06 8.89 -15.65
C ILE A 373 4.74 7.89 -14.53
N GLY A 374 5.68 7.69 -13.59
CA GLY A 374 5.57 6.68 -12.54
C GLY A 374 5.82 5.25 -13.05
N TYR A 375 5.33 4.23 -12.34
CA TYR A 375 5.40 2.81 -12.71
C TYR A 375 6.83 2.23 -12.81
N GLN A 376 7.84 2.87 -12.20
CA GLN A 376 9.25 2.48 -12.32
C GLN A 376 9.50 1.02 -11.90
N THR A 377 8.79 0.54 -10.88
CA THR A 377 8.90 -0.83 -10.35
C THR A 377 7.93 -1.83 -11.00
N ARG A 378 7.18 -1.37 -12.02
CA ARG A 378 6.08 -2.11 -12.69
C ARG A 378 6.27 -2.25 -14.20
N ILE A 379 7.41 -1.81 -14.73
CA ILE A 379 7.77 -2.03 -16.13
C ILE A 379 8.03 -3.52 -16.36
N LEU A 380 7.50 -4.01 -17.47
CA LEU A 380 7.72 -5.38 -17.93
C LEU A 380 8.48 -5.36 -19.25
N ASP A 381 9.24 -6.43 -19.52
CA ASP A 381 9.83 -6.61 -20.84
C ASP A 381 8.73 -6.82 -21.89
N ARG A 382 9.03 -6.50 -23.15
CA ARG A 382 8.05 -6.60 -24.25
C ARG A 382 7.55 -8.05 -24.42
N GLU A 383 8.45 -9.01 -24.24
CA GLU A 383 8.20 -10.45 -24.30
C GLU A 383 7.31 -10.95 -23.17
N ASP A 384 7.41 -10.36 -21.98
CA ASP A 384 6.62 -10.73 -20.80
C ASP A 384 5.13 -10.50 -20.99
N PHE A 385 4.76 -9.60 -21.91
CA PHE A 385 3.37 -9.35 -22.28
C PHE A 385 2.63 -10.61 -22.74
N ASN A 386 3.30 -11.59 -23.36
CA ASN A 386 2.66 -12.83 -23.81
C ASN A 386 3.00 -14.03 -22.92
N ASN A 387 3.75 -13.83 -21.85
CA ASN A 387 4.16 -14.89 -20.95
C ASN A 387 3.19 -14.99 -19.76
N ASP A 388 2.29 -15.98 -19.79
CA ASP A 388 1.32 -16.24 -18.70
C ASP A 388 1.98 -16.73 -17.39
N GLN A 389 3.31 -16.91 -17.37
CA GLN A 389 4.07 -17.20 -16.15
C GLN A 389 4.59 -15.95 -15.44
N VAL A 390 4.52 -14.78 -16.08
CA VAL A 390 4.90 -13.50 -15.47
C VAL A 390 3.66 -12.90 -14.83
N ASP A 391 3.67 -12.82 -13.51
CA ASP A 391 2.65 -12.16 -12.72
C ASP A 391 2.66 -10.64 -12.98
N ALA A 392 1.50 -10.04 -13.14
CA ALA A 392 1.35 -8.62 -13.44
C ALA A 392 0.24 -7.94 -12.60
N GLY A 393 -0.09 -8.55 -11.47
CA GLY A 393 -1.03 -8.01 -10.51
C GLY A 393 -2.49 -8.17 -10.91
N ASP A 394 -3.32 -7.99 -9.89
CA ASP A 394 -4.74 -8.26 -9.95
C ASP A 394 -5.53 -6.96 -9.95
N ILE A 395 -6.77 -7.05 -10.45
CA ILE A 395 -7.69 -5.94 -10.44
C ILE A 395 -9.01 -6.35 -9.81
N GLY A 396 -9.42 -5.56 -8.83
CA GLY A 396 -10.65 -5.71 -8.09
C GLY A 396 -11.91 -5.25 -8.81
N SER A 397 -13.07 -5.66 -8.30
CA SER A 397 -14.37 -5.14 -8.75
C SER A 397 -14.41 -3.61 -8.72
N GLY A 398 -14.74 -2.99 -9.86
CA GLY A 398 -14.85 -1.54 -10.01
C GLY A 398 -13.51 -0.78 -9.92
N HIS A 399 -12.38 -1.48 -9.75
CA HIS A 399 -11.08 -0.85 -9.58
C HIS A 399 -10.63 -0.13 -10.86
N THR A 400 -9.89 0.96 -10.69
CA THR A 400 -9.43 1.83 -11.78
C THR A 400 -7.92 1.86 -11.82
N VAL A 401 -7.36 1.81 -13.03
CA VAL A 401 -5.94 2.03 -13.29
C VAL A 401 -5.79 3.23 -14.21
N THR A 402 -4.92 4.15 -13.84
CA THR A 402 -4.61 5.39 -14.57
C THR A 402 -3.12 5.45 -14.85
N ALA A 403 -2.77 5.50 -16.14
CA ALA A 403 -1.41 5.71 -16.60
C ALA A 403 -1.33 6.99 -17.42
N LEU A 404 -0.25 7.74 -17.24
CA LEU A 404 0.01 8.99 -17.96
C LEU A 404 1.30 8.84 -18.76
N TYR A 405 1.25 9.24 -20.03
CA TYR A 405 2.43 9.36 -20.88
C TYR A 405 2.65 10.82 -21.25
N GLU A 406 3.87 11.31 -21.04
CA GLU A 406 4.34 12.53 -21.66
C GLU A 406 4.86 12.18 -23.07
N ILE A 407 4.30 12.78 -24.12
CA ILE A 407 4.62 12.46 -25.51
C ILE A 407 5.06 13.70 -26.30
N THR A 408 6.00 13.50 -27.22
CA THR A 408 6.37 14.50 -28.24
C THR A 408 5.77 14.09 -29.58
N ARG A 409 5.08 15.01 -30.26
CA ARG A 409 4.44 14.74 -31.56
C ARG A 409 5.47 14.71 -32.69
N ALA A 410 5.26 13.81 -33.65
CA ALA A 410 6.14 13.66 -34.81
C ALA A 410 6.25 14.99 -35.57
N GLY A 411 7.49 15.42 -35.82
CA GLY A 411 7.81 16.70 -36.46
C GLY A 411 7.96 17.90 -35.52
N GLN A 412 7.71 17.74 -34.21
CA GLN A 412 8.05 18.72 -33.19
C GLN A 412 9.49 18.52 -32.68
N THR A 413 10.03 19.53 -32.00
CA THR A 413 11.35 19.44 -31.36
C THR A 413 11.23 18.68 -30.04
N GLY A 414 11.79 17.48 -30.00
CA GLY A 414 11.84 16.63 -28.82
C GLY A 414 12.96 16.97 -27.84
N MET A 415 13.08 16.15 -26.80
CA MET A 415 14.14 16.23 -25.78
C MET A 415 15.44 15.55 -26.22
N ILE A 416 15.36 14.62 -27.17
CA ILE A 416 16.51 13.86 -27.66
C ILE A 416 16.92 14.41 -29.03
N ASP A 417 18.20 14.78 -29.15
CA ASP A 417 18.74 15.29 -30.41
C ASP A 417 18.70 14.19 -31.49
N PRO A 418 18.23 14.52 -32.71
CA PRO A 418 18.21 13.56 -33.80
C PRO A 418 19.64 13.17 -34.19
N LEU A 419 19.83 11.89 -34.53
CA LEU A 419 21.11 11.39 -35.01
C LEU A 419 21.48 12.05 -36.34
N ARG A 420 22.71 12.54 -36.44
CA ARG A 420 23.25 13.21 -37.65
C ARG A 420 23.19 12.34 -38.92
N TYR A 421 23.25 11.02 -38.77
CA TYR A 421 23.41 10.06 -39.87
C TYR A 421 22.20 9.13 -40.04
N ASP A 422 21.07 9.45 -39.42
CA ASP A 422 19.85 8.69 -39.63
C ASP A 422 19.08 9.22 -40.86
N ASP A 423 19.07 8.42 -41.93
CA ASP A 423 18.40 8.75 -43.19
C ASP A 423 16.91 8.30 -43.20
N ALA A 424 16.41 7.67 -42.13
CA ALA A 424 15.12 6.98 -42.09
C ALA A 424 14.01 7.72 -41.31
N ALA A 425 13.91 9.05 -41.44
CA ALA A 425 12.83 9.80 -40.81
C ALA A 425 11.45 9.43 -41.39
N VAL A 426 10.61 8.78 -40.58
CA VAL A 426 9.20 8.53 -40.91
C VAL A 426 8.48 9.88 -41.05
N LYS A 427 7.75 10.06 -42.15
CA LYS A 427 7.00 11.30 -42.39
C LYS A 427 5.80 11.37 -41.44
N PRO A 428 5.54 12.51 -40.79
CA PRO A 428 4.35 12.69 -39.98
C PRO A 428 3.07 12.49 -40.81
N ASP A 429 2.11 11.74 -40.28
CA ASP A 429 0.78 11.53 -40.86
C ASP A 429 -0.32 11.79 -39.83
N PRO A 430 -0.84 13.04 -39.75
CA PRO A 430 -1.88 13.43 -38.79
C PRO A 430 -3.19 12.64 -38.85
N SER A 431 -3.41 11.86 -39.91
CA SER A 431 -4.62 11.05 -40.06
C SER A 431 -4.49 9.63 -39.51
N ALA A 432 -3.26 9.19 -39.22
CA ALA A 432 -2.98 7.87 -38.66
C ALA A 432 -3.31 7.82 -37.16
N GLU A 433 -3.50 6.61 -36.63
CA GLU A 433 -3.65 6.40 -35.19
C GLU A 433 -2.39 6.84 -34.43
N LEU A 434 -2.58 7.36 -33.21
CA LEU A 434 -1.48 7.77 -32.31
C LEU A 434 -0.70 6.57 -31.80
N ALA A 435 -1.42 5.53 -31.39
CA ALA A 435 -0.88 4.35 -30.74
C ALA A 435 -1.88 3.19 -30.78
N PHE A 436 -1.41 2.00 -30.45
CA PHE A 436 -2.21 0.78 -30.36
C PHE A 436 -2.09 0.17 -28.96
N LEU A 437 -3.19 0.15 -28.22
CA LEU A 437 -3.28 -0.40 -26.87
C LEU A 437 -3.64 -1.89 -26.92
N LYS A 438 -2.97 -2.68 -26.09
CA LYS A 438 -3.26 -4.08 -25.80
C LYS A 438 -3.43 -4.26 -24.29
N ILE A 439 -4.46 -4.97 -23.90
CA ILE A 439 -4.77 -5.33 -22.52
C ILE A 439 -4.84 -6.86 -22.47
N ARG A 440 -4.01 -7.49 -21.64
CA ARG A 440 -4.03 -8.94 -21.42
C ARG A 440 -4.35 -9.22 -19.96
N TYR A 441 -5.19 -10.21 -19.70
CA TYR A 441 -5.61 -10.58 -18.34
C TYR A 441 -6.10 -12.03 -18.31
N LYS A 442 -6.12 -12.65 -17.13
CA LYS A 442 -6.78 -13.93 -16.86
C LYS A 442 -8.08 -13.69 -16.11
N ALA A 443 -9.12 -14.46 -16.40
CA ALA A 443 -10.29 -14.45 -15.52
C ALA A 443 -9.91 -15.16 -14.20
N PRO A 444 -10.57 -14.85 -13.06
CA PRO A 444 -10.22 -15.44 -11.78
C PRO A 444 -10.23 -16.97 -11.84
N GLY A 445 -9.13 -17.61 -11.43
CA GLY A 445 -8.94 -19.06 -11.45
C GLY A 445 -8.73 -19.72 -12.82
N GLU A 446 -8.60 -18.95 -13.90
CA GLU A 446 -8.26 -19.47 -15.24
C GLU A 446 -6.75 -19.39 -15.52
N ASP A 447 -6.18 -20.42 -16.13
CA ASP A 447 -4.75 -20.46 -16.46
C ASP A 447 -4.41 -19.70 -17.76
N GLU A 448 -5.37 -19.58 -18.68
CA GLU A 448 -5.17 -18.96 -20.00
C GLU A 448 -5.62 -17.49 -20.02
N SER A 449 -4.77 -16.62 -20.56
CA SER A 449 -5.09 -15.19 -20.67
C SER A 449 -5.89 -14.81 -21.92
N THR A 450 -6.73 -13.79 -21.77
CA THR A 450 -7.49 -13.14 -22.84
C THR A 450 -6.81 -11.84 -23.28
N LEU A 451 -6.80 -11.56 -24.59
CA LEU A 451 -6.28 -10.33 -25.17
C LEU A 451 -7.40 -9.42 -25.69
N ARG A 452 -7.35 -8.14 -25.32
CA ARG A 452 -8.17 -7.06 -25.86
C ARG A 452 -7.28 -6.00 -26.49
N THR A 453 -7.77 -5.36 -27.55
CA THR A 453 -6.98 -4.37 -28.30
C THR A 453 -7.80 -3.14 -28.66
N LYS A 454 -7.14 -1.99 -28.73
CA LYS A 454 -7.77 -0.71 -29.07
C LYS A 454 -6.80 0.22 -29.80
N ALA A 455 -7.18 0.61 -31.01
CA ALA A 455 -6.55 1.72 -31.74
C ALA A 455 -6.88 3.06 -31.08
N ILE A 456 -5.86 3.89 -30.81
CA ILE A 456 -5.99 5.23 -30.24
C ILE A 456 -5.99 6.25 -31.38
N GLN A 457 -7.18 6.79 -31.66
CA GLN A 457 -7.42 7.65 -32.81
C GLN A 457 -7.08 9.12 -32.50
N PRO A 458 -6.68 9.95 -33.49
CA PRO A 458 -6.41 11.38 -33.30
C PRO A 458 -7.56 12.18 -32.64
N SER A 459 -8.78 11.67 -32.70
CA SER A 459 -9.95 12.30 -32.08
C SER A 459 -9.91 12.38 -30.55
N VAL A 460 -8.96 11.69 -29.89
CA VAL A 460 -8.78 11.82 -28.43
C VAL A 460 -7.94 13.05 -28.04
N VAL A 461 -7.32 13.72 -29.02
CA VAL A 461 -6.51 14.93 -28.81
C VAL A 461 -7.43 16.13 -28.61
N LEU A 462 -7.20 16.86 -27.53
CA LEU A 462 -7.92 18.07 -27.16
C LEU A 462 -7.03 19.29 -27.38
N ASP A 463 -7.63 20.40 -27.83
CA ASP A 463 -6.91 21.64 -28.13
C ASP A 463 -6.31 22.33 -26.90
N SER A 464 -6.79 21.99 -25.70
CA SER A 464 -6.38 22.62 -24.44
C SER A 464 -6.64 21.68 -23.26
N LEU A 465 -5.90 21.88 -22.17
CA LEU A 465 -6.11 21.12 -20.92
C LEU A 465 -7.48 21.46 -20.31
N GLU A 466 -7.95 22.70 -20.42
CA GLU A 466 -9.23 23.18 -19.90
C GLU A 466 -10.45 22.50 -20.55
N ALA A 467 -10.32 22.03 -21.79
CA ALA A 467 -11.36 21.28 -22.48
C ALA A 467 -11.48 19.82 -21.98
N ALA A 468 -10.52 19.35 -21.19
CA ALA A 468 -10.51 17.98 -20.69
C ALA A 468 -11.47 17.79 -19.49
N PRO A 469 -11.97 16.56 -19.28
CA PRO A 469 -12.74 16.23 -18.09
C PRO A 469 -12.00 16.58 -16.80
N ASP A 470 -12.76 16.87 -15.73
CA ASP A 470 -12.21 17.17 -14.40
C ASP A 470 -11.17 16.13 -13.97
N ASP A 471 -11.44 14.86 -14.21
CA ASP A 471 -10.56 13.73 -13.87
C ASP A 471 -9.20 13.79 -14.56
N VAL A 472 -9.17 14.17 -15.84
CA VAL A 472 -7.92 14.30 -16.61
C VAL A 472 -7.10 15.47 -16.11
N ARG A 473 -7.76 16.62 -15.87
CA ARG A 473 -7.11 17.81 -15.33
C ARG A 473 -6.59 17.59 -13.91
N PHE A 474 -7.34 16.86 -13.09
CA PHE A 474 -6.96 16.53 -11.72
C PHE A 474 -5.77 15.57 -11.69
N ALA A 475 -5.80 14.50 -12.50
CA ALA A 475 -4.67 13.58 -12.61
C ALA A 475 -3.39 14.29 -13.06
N ALA A 476 -3.49 15.25 -13.99
CA ALA A 476 -2.35 16.08 -14.40
C ALA A 476 -1.78 16.92 -13.25
N ALA A 477 -2.63 17.49 -12.38
CA ALA A 477 -2.17 18.22 -11.19
C ALA A 477 -1.49 17.30 -10.16
N VAL A 478 -2.03 16.09 -9.97
CA VAL A 478 -1.43 15.07 -9.09
C VAL A 478 -0.07 14.62 -9.64
N ALA A 479 0.02 14.37 -10.94
CA ALA A 479 1.27 14.03 -11.62
C ALA A 479 2.33 15.12 -11.43
N ALA A 480 1.96 16.39 -11.63
CA ALA A 480 2.87 17.51 -11.42
C ALA A 480 3.40 17.58 -9.98
N MET A 481 2.57 17.25 -8.97
CA MET A 481 3.02 17.21 -7.58
C MET A 481 3.94 16.02 -7.32
N GLY A 482 3.63 14.86 -7.89
CA GLY A 482 4.48 13.67 -7.85
C GLY A 482 5.87 13.96 -8.41
N GLU A 483 5.95 14.46 -9.64
CA GLU A 483 7.20 14.79 -10.33
C GLU A 483 8.06 15.80 -9.56
N LYS A 484 7.43 16.80 -8.92
CA LYS A 484 8.10 17.79 -8.06
C LYS A 484 8.68 17.21 -6.78
N LEU A 485 7.94 16.31 -6.14
CA LEU A 485 8.34 15.75 -4.85
C LEU A 485 9.29 14.56 -5.00
N SER A 486 9.20 13.82 -6.11
CA SER A 486 10.18 12.78 -6.46
C SER A 486 11.50 13.37 -6.98
N GLY A 487 11.49 14.61 -7.49
CA GLY A 487 12.68 15.31 -7.95
C GLY A 487 13.14 14.86 -9.34
N THR A 488 12.21 14.47 -10.20
CA THR A 488 12.47 14.01 -11.58
C THR A 488 13.06 15.06 -12.51
N GLY A 489 12.90 16.35 -12.18
CA GLY A 489 13.36 17.47 -13.01
C GLY A 489 12.37 17.91 -14.11
N HIS A 490 11.31 17.16 -14.38
CA HIS A 490 10.39 17.46 -15.49
C HIS A 490 9.35 18.55 -15.16
N ALA A 491 8.87 18.59 -13.90
CA ALA A 491 7.86 19.55 -13.45
C ALA A 491 8.42 20.58 -12.46
N ASP A 492 9.74 20.65 -12.28
CA ASP A 492 10.39 21.50 -11.26
C ASP A 492 10.05 22.98 -11.43
N ASP A 493 10.03 23.46 -12.66
CA ASP A 493 9.74 24.86 -13.00
C ASP A 493 8.24 25.20 -13.05
N TYR A 494 7.36 24.21 -12.95
CA TYR A 494 5.91 24.46 -12.95
C TYR A 494 5.48 25.15 -11.65
N PRO A 495 4.84 26.33 -11.66
CA PRO A 495 4.53 27.01 -10.40
C PRO A 495 3.58 26.21 -9.50
N TRP A 496 3.84 26.17 -8.19
CA TRP A 496 2.92 25.55 -7.23
C TRP A 496 1.52 26.17 -7.26
N ALA A 497 1.43 27.49 -7.48
CA ALA A 497 0.16 28.20 -7.61
C ALA A 497 -0.67 27.64 -8.79
N ASP A 498 -0.05 27.47 -9.96
CA ASP A 498 -0.71 26.93 -11.16
C ASP A 498 -1.14 25.47 -10.96
N LEU A 499 -0.32 24.66 -10.27
CA LEU A 499 -0.68 23.29 -9.87
C LEU A 499 -1.91 23.28 -8.96
N ILE A 500 -1.91 24.14 -7.94
CA ILE A 500 -3.00 24.25 -6.95
C ILE A 500 -4.28 24.72 -7.62
N ASP A 501 -4.20 25.70 -8.51
CA ASP A 501 -5.34 26.22 -9.27
C ASP A 501 -5.91 25.17 -10.23
N LEU A 502 -5.04 24.41 -10.91
CA LEU A 502 -5.46 23.29 -11.76
C LEU A 502 -6.23 22.25 -10.93
N ALA A 503 -5.69 21.83 -9.79
CA ALA A 503 -6.34 20.86 -8.90
C ALA A 503 -7.68 21.38 -8.33
N LEU A 504 -7.72 22.65 -7.90
CA LEU A 504 -8.95 23.29 -7.40
C LEU A 504 -10.04 23.37 -8.47
N GLY A 505 -9.67 23.78 -9.68
CA GLY A 505 -10.57 23.88 -10.83
C GLY A 505 -11.02 22.54 -11.40
N ALA A 506 -10.39 21.44 -10.97
CA ALA A 506 -10.64 20.08 -11.43
C ALA A 506 -11.13 19.14 -10.31
N ARG A 507 -11.56 19.69 -9.17
CA ARG A 507 -12.04 18.88 -8.03
C ARG A 507 -13.22 17.98 -8.40
N GLY A 508 -14.10 18.41 -9.31
CA GLY A 508 -15.29 17.64 -9.67
C GLY A 508 -16.18 17.27 -8.48
N ASN A 509 -16.78 16.09 -8.54
CA ASN A 509 -17.55 15.52 -7.43
C ASN A 509 -16.60 14.90 -6.39
N ASP A 510 -16.59 15.46 -5.18
CA ASP A 510 -15.69 15.05 -4.09
C ASP A 510 -16.47 14.82 -2.80
N PRO A 511 -17.27 13.73 -2.72
CA PRO A 511 -18.17 13.49 -1.60
C PRO A 511 -17.44 13.17 -0.29
N TYR A 512 -16.19 12.68 -0.37
CA TYR A 512 -15.39 12.30 0.79
C TYR A 512 -14.30 13.31 1.14
N GLY A 513 -14.07 14.32 0.28
CA GLY A 513 -13.08 15.35 0.51
C GLY A 513 -11.64 14.94 0.18
N ASP A 514 -11.46 13.85 -0.58
CA ASP A 514 -10.14 13.32 -0.94
C ASP A 514 -9.40 14.32 -1.85
N ARG A 515 -10.10 14.88 -2.86
CA ARG A 515 -9.50 15.82 -3.83
C ARG A 515 -9.24 17.20 -3.21
N VAL A 516 -10.12 17.71 -2.35
CA VAL A 516 -9.81 18.94 -1.58
C VAL A 516 -8.70 18.70 -0.54
N GLY A 517 -8.59 17.48 -0.01
CA GLY A 517 -7.48 17.04 0.83
C GLY A 517 -6.15 17.19 0.10
N PHE A 518 -6.07 16.68 -1.13
CA PHE A 518 -4.90 16.85 -2.01
C PHE A 518 -4.50 18.31 -2.20
N VAL A 519 -5.45 19.20 -2.49
CA VAL A 519 -5.16 20.63 -2.64
C VAL A 519 -4.50 21.22 -1.38
N ASN A 520 -4.96 20.82 -0.19
CA ASN A 520 -4.36 21.27 1.06
C ASN A 520 -2.95 20.72 1.26
N LEU A 521 -2.69 19.48 0.81
CA LEU A 521 -1.35 18.91 0.81
C LEU A 521 -0.42 19.61 -0.18
N ALA A 522 -0.90 19.97 -1.38
CA ALA A 522 -0.14 20.75 -2.35
C ALA A 522 0.26 22.12 -1.78
N ARG A 523 -0.65 22.80 -1.07
CA ARG A 523 -0.34 24.05 -0.33
C ARG A 523 0.69 23.84 0.77
N ALA A 524 0.58 22.75 1.52
CA ALA A 524 1.56 22.42 2.56
C ALA A 524 2.94 22.16 1.96
N ALA A 525 3.01 21.41 0.87
CA ALA A 525 4.25 21.14 0.14
C ALA A 525 4.88 22.43 -0.39
N ALA A 526 4.12 23.30 -1.08
CA ALA A 526 4.59 24.59 -1.57
C ALA A 526 5.26 25.42 -0.46
N LYS A 527 4.57 25.55 0.69
CA LYS A 527 5.08 26.27 1.86
C LYS A 527 6.37 25.65 2.41
N LEU A 528 6.45 24.33 2.49
CA LEU A 528 7.63 23.61 3.01
C LEU A 528 8.81 23.66 2.05
N SER A 529 8.55 23.72 0.74
CA SER A 529 9.56 23.93 -0.31
C SER A 529 10.07 25.37 -0.41
N GLY A 530 9.55 26.29 0.43
CA GLY A 530 9.98 27.69 0.47
C GLY A 530 9.47 28.54 -0.71
N GLN A 531 8.43 28.08 -1.41
CA GLN A 531 7.76 28.84 -2.46
C GLN A 531 6.39 29.31 -1.92
N GLU A 532 6.09 30.61 -2.02
CA GLU A 532 4.80 31.15 -1.53
C GLU A 532 3.64 30.55 -2.35
N ALA A 533 2.68 29.96 -1.64
CA ALA A 533 1.38 29.57 -2.19
C ALA A 533 0.42 30.73 -1.91
N ASP A 534 0.43 31.74 -2.78
CA ASP A 534 -0.51 32.87 -2.70
C ASP A 534 -1.89 32.50 -3.25
#